data_AF-A0A4U9WDP3-F1
#
_entry.id   AF-A0A4U9WDP3-F1
#
_cell.length_a   1.000
_cell.length_b   1.000
_cell.length_c   1.000
_cell.angle_alpha   90.00
_cell.angle_beta   90.00
_cell.angle_gamma   90.00
#
_symmetry.space_group_name_H-M   'P 1'
#
loop_
_entity.id
_entity.type
_entity.pdbx_description
1 polymer ?
#
loop_
_entity_poly.entity_id
_entity_poly.type
_entity_poly.pdbx_seq_one_letter_code
_entity_poly.pdbx_strand_id
1 'polypeptide(L)'
;MELPVSPINQWGDVRRIDQPSPVYAKAEPVNIGHVVFFVEDLAATERFYCDLLGFQVSDRYIDRAVFLRTQARGGHHNLFLLKLPNRPRGLNHVAFTVRDIHEVIGGWHRDE
;
A
#
# COMPACT_ATOMS: atom_id res chain seq x y z
N MET A 1 -4.88 14.56 -13.68
CA MET A 1 -5.92 13.73 -14.31
C MET A 1 -6.92 13.39 -13.23
N GLU A 2 -8.18 13.69 -13.43
CA GLU A 2 -9.25 13.35 -12.48
C GLU A 2 -9.74 11.95 -12.83
N LEU A 3 -9.62 11.00 -11.89
CA LEU A 3 -10.09 9.62 -12.08
C LEU A 3 -11.49 9.50 -11.47
N PRO A 4 -12.51 9.05 -12.22
CA PRO A 4 -13.83 8.81 -11.65
C PRO A 4 -13.77 7.57 -10.74
N VAL A 5 -13.84 7.78 -9.42
CA VAL A 5 -13.80 6.71 -8.40
C VAL A 5 -15.22 6.33 -8.00
N SER A 6 -15.57 5.05 -8.09
CA SER A 6 -16.89 4.58 -7.66
C SER A 6 -16.99 4.52 -6.12
N PRO A 7 -18.12 4.92 -5.51
CA PRO A 7 -18.31 4.76 -4.07
C PRO A 7 -18.22 3.29 -3.64
N ILE A 8 -17.55 3.04 -2.51
CA ILE A 8 -17.48 1.73 -1.86
C ILE A 8 -18.51 1.65 -0.75
N ASN A 9 -19.28 0.57 -0.74
CA ASN A 9 -20.17 0.22 0.36
C ASN A 9 -19.37 -0.39 1.52
N GLN A 10 -19.59 0.11 2.73
CA GLN A 10 -19.05 -0.42 3.98
C GLN A 10 -20.20 -0.67 4.95
N TRP A 11 -19.95 -1.46 6.00
CA TRP A 11 -20.96 -1.69 7.03
C TRP A 11 -21.40 -0.35 7.66
N GLY A 12 -22.68 0.00 7.52
CA GLY A 12 -23.23 1.26 7.99
C GLY A 12 -23.03 2.47 7.07
N ASP A 13 -22.35 2.30 5.92
CA ASP A 13 -22.18 3.35 4.90
C ASP A 13 -22.40 2.77 3.49
N VAL A 14 -23.65 2.79 3.04
CA VAL A 14 -24.07 2.28 1.74
C VAL A 14 -24.30 3.46 0.79
N ARG A 15 -23.38 3.65 -0.16
CA ARG A 15 -23.38 4.78 -1.10
C ARG A 15 -23.60 4.39 -2.56
N ARG A 16 -23.51 3.09 -2.87
CA ARG A 16 -23.77 2.53 -4.19
C ARG A 16 -24.98 1.61 -4.11
N ILE A 17 -26.15 2.18 -4.40
CA ILE A 17 -27.46 1.52 -4.39
C ILE A 17 -27.88 1.26 -5.85
N ASP A 18 -28.38 0.06 -6.14
CA ASP A 18 -28.90 -0.37 -7.44
C ASP A 18 -27.98 -0.09 -8.65
N GLN A 19 -26.67 -0.08 -8.41
CA GLN A 19 -25.66 0.17 -9.43
C GLN A 19 -24.69 -1.00 -9.51
N PRO A 20 -24.39 -1.52 -10.72
CA PRO A 20 -23.42 -2.59 -10.89
C PRO A 20 -22.00 -2.12 -10.52
N SER A 21 -21.13 -3.07 -10.22
CA SER A 21 -19.70 -2.78 -10.09
C SER A 21 -19.15 -2.44 -11.49
N PRO A 22 -18.34 -1.38 -11.65
CA PRO A 22 -17.69 -1.09 -12.92
C PRO A 22 -16.75 -2.24 -13.30
N VAL A 23 -16.59 -2.45 -14.61
CA VAL A 23 -15.61 -3.38 -15.18
C VAL A 23 -14.56 -2.55 -15.91
N TYR A 24 -13.30 -2.81 -15.62
CA TYR A 24 -12.17 -2.14 -16.25
C TYR A 24 -11.40 -3.14 -17.11
N ALA A 25 -11.05 -2.75 -18.34
CA ALA A 25 -10.39 -3.62 -19.31
C ALA A 25 -8.96 -4.01 -18.92
N LYS A 26 -8.32 -3.23 -18.04
CA LYS A 26 -7.00 -3.48 -17.44
C LYS A 26 -6.80 -2.57 -16.23
N ALA A 27 -5.82 -2.89 -15.40
CA ALA A 27 -5.33 -1.99 -14.36
C ALA A 27 -4.44 -0.88 -14.96
N GLU A 28 -4.66 0.35 -14.51
CA GLU A 28 -3.92 1.55 -14.85
C GLU A 28 -3.31 2.16 -13.57
N PRO A 29 -2.10 1.72 -13.17
CA PRO A 29 -1.37 2.29 -12.05
C PRO A 29 -1.23 3.81 -12.13
N VAL A 30 -1.60 4.52 -11.07
CA VAL A 30 -1.58 6.00 -11.03
C VAL A 30 -0.58 6.56 -10.03
N ASN A 31 -0.09 5.74 -9.10
CA ASN A 31 0.99 6.11 -8.19
C ASN A 31 1.71 4.86 -7.65
N ILE A 32 2.89 5.03 -7.09
CA ILE A 32 3.46 4.04 -6.18
C ILE A 32 2.67 4.14 -4.86
N GLY A 33 2.08 3.04 -4.43
CA GLY A 33 1.41 2.95 -3.13
C GLY A 33 2.44 2.84 -2.01
N HIS A 34 3.20 1.74 -2.00
CA HIS A 34 4.24 1.51 -1.02
C HIS A 34 5.33 0.57 -1.55
N VAL A 35 6.50 0.64 -0.91
CA VAL A 35 7.63 -0.27 -1.17
C VAL A 35 7.88 -1.11 0.08
N VAL A 36 8.24 -2.37 -0.12
CA VAL A 36 8.55 -3.29 0.98
C VAL A 36 9.96 -3.84 0.83
N PHE A 37 10.74 -3.75 1.91
CA PHE A 37 12.05 -4.37 1.99
C PHE A 37 12.08 -5.49 3.02
N PHE A 38 12.77 -6.57 2.68
CA PHE A 38 13.33 -7.47 3.67
C PHE A 38 14.55 -6.80 4.32
N VAL A 39 14.58 -6.81 5.65
CA VAL A 39 15.67 -6.23 6.45
C VAL A 39 16.23 -7.23 7.45
N GLU A 40 17.53 -7.13 7.72
CA GLU A 40 18.24 -8.00 8.66
C GLU A 40 18.15 -7.44 10.09
N ASP A 41 18.53 -6.16 10.25
CA ASP A 41 18.36 -5.39 11.49
C ASP A 41 17.23 -4.37 11.34
N LEU A 42 16.06 -4.75 11.85
CA LEU A 42 14.86 -3.90 11.82
C LEU A 42 15.07 -2.60 12.60
N ALA A 43 15.67 -2.67 13.80
CA ALA A 43 15.81 -1.53 14.69
C ALA A 43 16.82 -0.51 14.13
N ALA A 44 17.93 -0.98 13.57
CA ALA A 44 18.88 -0.09 12.89
C ALA A 44 18.28 0.57 11.65
N THR A 45 17.53 -0.19 10.85
CA THR A 45 16.91 0.34 9.63
C THR A 45 15.79 1.33 9.97
N GLU A 46 14.97 1.06 10.98
CA GLU A 46 13.93 1.99 11.45
C GLU A 46 14.54 3.31 11.91
N ARG A 47 15.59 3.29 12.77
CA ARG A 47 16.28 4.51 13.20
C ARG A 47 16.82 5.31 12.02
N PHE A 48 17.38 4.65 11.00
CA PHE A 48 17.84 5.34 9.80
C PHE A 48 16.70 6.14 9.13
N TYR A 49 15.54 5.51 8.90
CA TYR A 49 14.43 6.20 8.24
C TYR A 49 13.76 7.26 9.14
N CYS A 50 13.61 6.98 10.42
CA CYS A 50 12.95 7.90 11.35
C CYS A 50 13.85 9.06 11.76
N ASP A 51 15.06 8.78 12.24
CA ASP A 51 15.92 9.78 12.88
C ASP A 51 16.67 10.62 11.84
N LEU A 52 17.09 10.02 10.72
CA LEU A 52 17.86 10.73 9.69
C LEU A 52 16.99 11.27 8.56
N LEU A 53 15.93 10.54 8.17
CA LEU A 53 15.08 10.92 7.05
C LEU A 53 13.71 11.46 7.46
N GLY A 54 13.39 11.47 8.76
CA GLY A 54 12.17 12.07 9.29
C GLY A 54 10.88 11.29 9.02
N PHE A 55 10.97 10.02 8.60
CA PHE A 55 9.80 9.16 8.43
C PHE A 55 9.08 8.97 9.77
N GLN A 56 7.78 8.73 9.69
CA GLN A 56 6.91 8.57 10.84
C GLN A 56 6.40 7.13 10.90
N VAL A 57 6.48 6.53 12.09
CA VAL A 57 5.88 5.21 12.35
C VAL A 57 4.36 5.35 12.35
N SER A 58 3.70 4.50 11.58
CA SER A 58 2.24 4.44 11.46
C SER A 58 1.65 3.22 12.16
N ASP A 59 2.32 2.08 12.07
CA ASP A 59 1.94 0.82 12.70
C ASP A 59 3.16 -0.12 12.82
N ARG A 60 3.02 -1.21 13.58
CA ARG A 60 4.09 -2.20 13.81
C ARG A 60 3.56 -3.62 14.06
N TYR A 61 4.37 -4.60 13.69
CA TYR A 61 4.31 -5.95 14.25
C TYR A 61 5.49 -6.13 15.20
N ILE A 62 5.22 -6.45 16.46
CA ILE A 62 6.25 -6.63 17.51
C ILE A 62 7.35 -7.56 17.00
N ASP A 63 8.60 -7.08 17.06
CA ASP A 63 9.84 -7.77 16.65
C ASP A 63 9.89 -8.31 15.21
N ARG A 64 8.95 -7.87 14.35
CA ARG A 64 8.80 -8.41 12.99
C ARG A 64 8.81 -7.34 11.92
N ALA A 65 8.14 -6.22 12.12
CA ALA A 65 7.99 -5.25 11.05
C ALA A 65 7.56 -3.86 11.51
N VAL A 66 7.87 -2.84 10.70
CA VAL A 66 7.42 -1.46 10.92
C VAL A 66 6.89 -0.83 9.63
N PHE A 67 5.75 -0.15 9.74
CA PHE A 67 5.12 0.62 8.68
C PHE A 67 5.48 2.10 8.83
N LEU A 68 6.11 2.67 7.81
CA LEU A 68 6.65 4.02 7.80
C LEU A 68 5.98 4.88 6.74
N ARG A 69 5.68 6.14 7.06
CA ARG A 69 5.15 7.15 6.13
C ARG A 69 6.03 8.39 6.11
N THR A 70 6.07 9.08 4.97
CA THR A 70 6.92 10.28 4.77
C THR A 70 6.32 11.56 5.37
N GLN A 71 5.07 11.52 5.83
CA GLN A 71 4.33 12.67 6.33
C GLN A 71 3.76 12.42 7.73
N ALA A 72 3.75 13.44 8.58
CA ALA A 72 3.14 13.38 9.92
C ALA A 72 1.65 13.00 9.87
N ARG A 73 0.92 13.51 8.88
CA ARG A 73 -0.47 13.17 8.59
C ARG A 73 -0.59 12.78 7.12
N GLY A 74 -1.12 11.60 6.85
CA GLY A 74 -1.23 11.07 5.49
C GLY A 74 -1.80 9.66 5.48
N GLY A 75 -1.60 8.96 4.36
CA GLY A 75 -1.96 7.55 4.20
C GLY A 75 -1.23 6.64 5.21
N HIS A 76 -1.62 5.35 5.23
CA HIS A 76 -1.10 4.39 6.21
C HIS A 76 0.43 4.32 6.16
N HIS A 77 1.02 4.01 5.00
CA HIS A 77 2.47 3.88 4.86
C HIS A 77 2.91 4.10 3.41
N ASN A 78 4.19 4.49 3.25
CA ASN A 78 4.89 4.52 1.97
C ASN A 78 5.99 3.45 1.93
N LEU A 79 6.47 3.02 3.10
CA LEU A 79 7.54 2.04 3.25
C LEU A 79 7.17 1.02 4.32
N PHE A 80 7.44 -0.25 4.05
CA PHE A 80 7.29 -1.33 5.01
C PHE A 80 8.60 -2.11 5.15
N LEU A 81 9.10 -2.22 6.37
CA LEU A 81 10.31 -2.96 6.68
C LEU A 81 9.93 -4.28 7.34
N LEU A 82 10.27 -5.40 6.71
CA LEU A 82 9.89 -6.73 7.16
C LEU A 82 11.13 -7.57 7.50
N LYS A 83 11.22 -8.01 8.76
CA LYS A 83 12.23 -8.96 9.24
C LYS A 83 11.63 -10.36 9.30
N LEU A 84 12.17 -11.27 8.50
CA LEU A 84 11.85 -12.70 8.56
C LEU A 84 13.10 -13.52 8.91
N PRO A 85 12.95 -14.62 9.67
CA PRO A 85 14.05 -15.54 9.90
C PRO A 85 14.62 -16.06 8.58
N ASN A 86 15.94 -16.13 8.47
CA ASN A 86 16.66 -16.71 7.32
C ASN A 86 16.34 -16.08 5.95
N ARG A 87 15.84 -14.83 5.93
CA ARG A 87 15.58 -14.11 4.68
C ARG A 87 16.68 -13.06 4.43
N PRO A 88 17.35 -13.08 3.26
CA PRO A 88 18.32 -12.04 2.93
C PRO A 88 17.66 -10.67 2.78
N ARG A 89 18.42 -9.61 3.05
CA ARG A 89 18.01 -8.23 2.74
C ARG A 89 17.70 -8.09 1.24
N GLY A 90 16.69 -7.31 0.89
CA GLY A 90 16.34 -7.05 -0.51
C GLY A 90 14.92 -6.55 -0.70
N LEU A 91 14.58 -6.26 -1.95
CA LEU A 91 13.21 -5.88 -2.34
C LEU A 91 12.27 -7.07 -2.13
N ASN A 92 11.16 -6.82 -1.42
CA ASN A 92 10.05 -7.76 -1.32
C ASN A 92 9.05 -7.48 -2.45
N HIS A 93 8.46 -6.28 -2.47
CA HIS A 93 7.59 -5.84 -3.57
C HIS A 93 7.48 -4.32 -3.64
N VAL A 94 6.98 -3.85 -4.79
CA VAL A 94 6.47 -2.49 -4.99
C VAL A 94 4.98 -2.63 -5.29
N ALA A 95 4.14 -1.95 -4.52
CA ALA A 95 2.70 -1.88 -4.74
C ALA A 95 2.35 -0.59 -5.47
N PHE A 96 1.39 -0.67 -6.38
CA PHE A 96 0.90 0.48 -7.12
C PHE A 96 -0.54 0.80 -6.73
N THR A 97 -0.85 2.09 -6.63
CA THR A 97 -2.20 2.59 -6.44
C THR A 97 -2.94 2.51 -7.78
N VAL A 98 -4.15 1.98 -7.73
CA VAL A 98 -5.12 1.98 -8.83
C VAL A 98 -6.37 2.75 -8.38
N ARG A 99 -7.31 2.98 -9.31
CA ARG A 99 -8.48 3.84 -9.12
C ARG A 99 -9.34 3.45 -7.93
N ASP A 100 -9.72 2.19 -7.84
CA ASP A 100 -10.58 1.65 -6.78
C ASP A 100 -10.46 0.12 -6.67
N ILE A 101 -11.25 -0.47 -5.75
CA ILE A 101 -11.27 -1.91 -5.49
C ILE A 101 -11.72 -2.74 -6.70
N HIS A 102 -12.54 -2.18 -7.59
CA HIS A 102 -13.01 -2.88 -8.78
C HIS A 102 -11.87 -3.04 -9.78
N GLU A 103 -10.98 -2.04 -9.88
CA GLU A 103 -9.75 -2.15 -10.67
C GLU A 103 -8.73 -3.10 -10.06
N VAL A 104 -8.60 -3.14 -8.73
CA VAL A 104 -7.73 -4.13 -8.03
C VAL A 104 -8.17 -5.56 -8.36
N ILE A 105 -9.47 -5.84 -8.33
CA ILE A 105 -10.00 -7.19 -8.51
C ILE A 105 -10.08 -7.57 -10.00
N GLY A 106 -10.60 -6.67 -10.83
CA GLY A 106 -10.92 -6.96 -12.23
C GLY A 106 -9.80 -6.60 -13.22
N GLY A 107 -8.93 -5.66 -12.89
CA GLY A 107 -7.94 -5.10 -13.81
C GLY A 107 -6.79 -6.05 -14.19
N TRP A 108 -6.73 -7.25 -13.61
CA TRP A 108 -5.81 -8.30 -14.05
C TRP A 108 -6.23 -8.94 -15.37
N HIS A 109 -7.54 -9.00 -15.68
CA HIS A 109 -7.98 -9.47 -16.99
C HIS A 109 -7.47 -8.50 -18.05
N ARG A 110 -6.85 -9.06 -19.09
CA ARG A 110 -6.59 -8.37 -20.34
C ARG A 110 -7.48 -9.01 -21.39
N ASP A 111 -8.31 -8.22 -22.03
CA ASP A 111 -9.00 -8.63 -23.24
C ASP A 111 -7.96 -8.63 -24.38
N GLU A 112 -7.18 -9.72 -24.47
CA GLU A 112 -6.31 -10.05 -25.61
C GLU A 112 -6.83 -11.31 -26.31
#